data_AF-A0A534X486-F1
#
_entry.id   AF-A0A534X486-F1
#
_cell.length_a   1.000
_cell.length_b   1.000
_cell.length_c   1.000
_cell.angle_alpha   90.00
_cell.angle_beta   90.00
_cell.angle_gamma   90.00
#
_symmetry.space_group_name_H-M   'P 1'
#
loop_
_entity.id
_entity.type
_entity.pdbx_description
1 polymer ?
#
loop_
_entity_poly.entity_id
_entity_poly.type
_entity_poly.pdbx_seq_one_letter_code
_entity_poly.pdbx_strand_id
1 'polypeptide(L)'
;MTDTSTPAIVLPLPESKPKRPDWRGQRKNDKHALHTVRNALARGSRLLDERTAVGKAVAEWRNEILTDLGGREAVTAQQLAVLDVAVRTKLMLDSIDSWILEQPRLVNLRNRSLLPVVRERTSLADALCRYLGQLGLQRKAKDVPSLDAFLAEKDAEKE
;
A
#
# COMPACT_ATOMS: atom_id res chain seq x y z
N MET A 1 22.28 -85.59 -2.97
CA MET A 1 21.27 -84.69 -2.36
C MET A 1 22.04 -83.54 -1.74
N THR A 2 22.24 -82.47 -2.50
CA THR A 2 22.97 -81.28 -2.06
C THR A 2 21.98 -80.12 -1.98
N ASP A 3 21.85 -79.57 -0.79
CA ASP A 3 20.96 -78.48 -0.41
C ASP A 3 21.14 -77.24 -1.30
N THR A 4 20.04 -76.78 -1.90
CA THR A 4 19.94 -75.50 -2.59
C THR A 4 19.56 -74.43 -1.57
N SER A 5 20.56 -73.72 -1.03
CA SER A 5 20.35 -72.50 -0.25
C SER A 5 19.85 -71.37 -1.15
N THR A 6 18.55 -71.08 -1.10
CA THR A 6 17.93 -69.89 -1.70
C THR A 6 18.06 -68.71 -0.72
N PRO A 7 18.63 -67.56 -1.08
CA PRO A 7 18.64 -66.41 -0.19
C PRO A 7 17.24 -65.78 -0.13
N ALA A 8 16.71 -65.63 1.08
CA ALA A 8 15.45 -64.95 1.34
C ALA A 8 15.53 -63.48 0.91
N ILE A 9 14.72 -63.10 -0.08
CA ILE A 9 14.50 -61.70 -0.47
C ILE A 9 13.73 -61.03 0.67
N VAL A 10 14.39 -60.10 1.37
CA VAL A 10 13.74 -59.22 2.34
C VAL A 10 12.87 -58.22 1.57
N LEU A 11 11.55 -58.45 1.55
CA LEU A 11 10.60 -57.45 1.08
C LEU A 11 10.54 -56.28 2.09
N PRO A 12 10.68 -55.02 1.66
CA PRO A 12 10.48 -53.88 2.55
C PRO A 12 9.00 -53.78 2.97
N LEU A 13 8.77 -53.44 4.25
CA LEU A 13 7.43 -53.24 4.81
C LEU A 13 6.65 -52.19 4.00
N PRO A 14 5.33 -52.34 3.84
CA PRO A 14 4.52 -51.34 3.15
C PRO A 14 4.48 -50.04 3.96
N GLU A 15 4.87 -48.93 3.31
CA GLU A 15 4.73 -47.58 3.88
C GLU A 15 3.27 -47.31 4.25
N SER A 16 3.08 -46.76 5.46
CA SER A 16 1.77 -46.35 5.96
C SER A 16 1.14 -45.32 5.02
N LYS A 17 -0.07 -45.59 4.52
CA LYS A 17 -0.81 -44.70 3.62
C LYS A 17 -0.94 -43.28 4.23
N PRO A 18 -0.75 -42.19 3.45
CA PRO A 18 -0.88 -40.85 3.98
C PRO A 18 -2.31 -40.59 4.47
N LYS A 19 -2.42 -39.96 5.64
CA LYS A 19 -3.68 -39.56 6.25
C LYS A 19 -4.39 -38.62 5.28
N ARG A 20 -5.54 -39.04 4.72
CA ARG A 20 -6.32 -38.19 3.80
C ARG A 20 -6.69 -36.89 4.53
N PRO A 21 -6.54 -35.71 3.90
CA PRO A 21 -7.00 -34.47 4.51
C PRO A 21 -8.50 -34.58 4.78
N ASP A 22 -8.90 -34.29 6.01
CA ASP A 22 -10.30 -34.22 6.41
C ASP A 22 -10.93 -32.99 5.74
N TRP A 23 -11.73 -33.22 4.70
CA TRP A 23 -12.45 -32.16 3.99
C TRP A 23 -13.70 -31.67 4.74
N ARG A 24 -14.01 -32.20 5.93
CA ARG A 24 -15.16 -31.79 6.75
C ARG A 24 -14.75 -30.77 7.81
N GLY A 25 -14.36 -29.57 7.39
CA GLY A 25 -14.06 -28.52 8.36
C GLY A 25 -13.93 -27.10 7.85
N GLN A 26 -13.90 -26.88 6.53
CA GLN A 26 -13.68 -25.54 5.99
C GLN A 26 -14.93 -25.03 5.28
N ARG A 27 -16.00 -24.78 6.06
CA ARG A 27 -17.00 -23.80 5.61
C ARG A 27 -16.27 -22.47 5.51
N LYS A 28 -15.93 -22.05 4.28
CA LYS A 28 -15.42 -20.71 4.03
C LYS A 28 -16.45 -19.73 4.56
N ASN A 29 -16.09 -19.02 5.63
CA ASN A 29 -16.91 -17.94 6.17
C ASN A 29 -16.79 -16.73 5.24
N ASP A 30 -17.42 -16.81 4.07
CA ASP A 30 -17.48 -15.73 3.09
C ASP A 30 -18.07 -14.46 3.72
N LYS A 31 -18.98 -14.64 4.70
CA LYS A 31 -19.52 -13.58 5.55
C LYS A 31 -18.42 -12.84 6.32
N HIS A 32 -17.45 -13.53 6.90
CA HIS A 32 -16.35 -12.88 7.63
C HIS A 32 -15.35 -12.24 6.69
N ALA A 33 -15.09 -12.80 5.50
CA ALA A 33 -14.24 -12.14 4.52
C ALA A 33 -14.84 -10.79 4.10
N LEU A 34 -16.13 -10.76 3.74
CA LEU A 34 -16.83 -9.54 3.37
C LEU A 34 -16.94 -8.54 4.53
N HIS A 35 -17.21 -9.01 5.76
CA HIS A 35 -17.21 -8.15 6.94
C HIS A 35 -15.82 -7.63 7.31
N THR A 36 -14.76 -8.41 7.09
CA THR A 36 -13.37 -7.99 7.32
C THR A 36 -12.96 -6.95 6.31
N VAL A 37 -13.27 -7.15 5.02
CA VAL A 37 -13.08 -6.17 3.96
C VAL A 37 -13.90 -4.91 4.24
N ARG A 38 -15.19 -5.03 4.58
CA ARG A 38 -16.05 -3.89 4.92
C ARG A 38 -15.53 -3.11 6.13
N ASN A 39 -15.09 -3.79 7.18
CA ASN A 39 -14.54 -3.14 8.37
C ASN A 39 -13.14 -2.56 8.13
N ALA A 40 -12.35 -3.13 7.22
CA ALA A 40 -11.08 -2.56 6.78
C ALA A 40 -11.31 -1.31 5.92
N LEU A 41 -12.28 -1.35 4.99
CA LEU A 41 -12.70 -0.21 4.18
C LEU A 41 -13.30 0.90 5.05
N ALA A 42 -14.15 0.58 6.02
CA ALA A 42 -14.74 1.57 6.93
C ALA A 42 -13.71 2.20 7.88
N ARG A 43 -12.68 1.45 8.29
CA ARG A 43 -11.54 2.02 9.04
C ARG A 43 -10.66 2.87 8.14
N GLY A 44 -10.38 2.43 6.91
CA GLY A 44 -9.65 3.20 5.92
C GLY A 44 -10.35 4.49 5.52
N SER A 45 -11.68 4.47 5.39
CA SER A 45 -12.47 5.67 5.06
C SER A 45 -12.53 6.65 6.23
N ARG A 46 -12.50 6.17 7.49
CA ARG A 46 -12.40 7.03 8.68
C ARG A 46 -11.02 7.65 8.85
N LEU A 47 -9.95 6.95 8.49
CA LEU A 47 -8.59 7.50 8.46
C LEU A 47 -8.42 8.58 7.37
N LEU A 48 -9.20 8.49 6.31
CA LEU A 48 -9.30 9.49 5.24
C LEU A 48 -10.51 10.43 5.42
N ASP A 49 -11.11 10.47 6.61
CA ASP A 49 -12.24 11.36 6.89
C ASP A 49 -11.72 12.80 6.99
N GLU A 50 -12.03 13.61 5.97
CA GLU A 50 -11.66 15.02 5.84
C GLU A 50 -12.21 15.91 6.97
N ARG A 51 -13.06 15.38 7.85
CA ARG A 51 -13.50 16.08 9.07
C ARG A 51 -12.45 16.05 10.17
N THR A 52 -11.55 15.08 10.15
CA THR A 52 -10.46 14.93 11.13
C THR A 52 -9.26 15.79 10.75
N ALA A 53 -8.46 16.21 11.74
CA ALA A 53 -7.25 17.00 11.47
C ALA A 53 -6.26 16.26 10.55
N VAL A 54 -6.12 14.94 10.75
CA VAL A 54 -5.30 14.08 9.90
C VAL A 54 -5.86 14.03 8.48
N GLY A 55 -7.17 13.79 8.32
CA GLY A 55 -7.81 13.78 7.01
C GLY A 55 -7.68 15.09 6.26
N LYS A 56 -7.80 16.24 6.95
CA LYS A 56 -7.57 17.57 6.36
C LYS A 56 -6.14 17.74 5.85
N ALA A 57 -5.14 17.43 6.67
CA ALA A 57 -3.74 17.55 6.29
C ALA A 57 -3.39 16.63 5.10
N VAL A 58 -4.00 15.45 5.03
CA VAL A 58 -3.82 14.49 3.94
C VAL A 58 -4.49 15.00 2.65
N ALA A 59 -5.70 15.55 2.75
CA ALA A 59 -6.41 16.14 1.62
C ALA A 59 -5.71 17.39 1.09
N GLU A 60 -5.21 18.24 1.98
CA GLU A 60 -4.39 19.41 1.66
C GLU A 60 -3.13 19.01 0.89
N TRP A 61 -2.33 18.09 1.44
CA TRP A 61 -1.13 17.59 0.77
C TRP A 61 -1.41 16.97 -0.61
N ARG A 62 -2.53 16.24 -0.74
CA ARG A 62 -2.98 15.71 -2.03
C ARG A 62 -3.31 16.83 -3.03
N ASN A 63 -3.97 17.89 -2.57
CA ASN A 63 -4.34 19.03 -3.40
C ASN A 63 -3.14 19.87 -3.81
N GLU A 64 -2.13 20.00 -2.95
CA GLU A 64 -0.85 20.64 -3.28
C GLU A 64 -0.18 19.91 -4.46
N ILE A 65 -0.05 18.57 -4.38
CA ILE A 65 0.54 17.79 -5.47
C ILE A 65 -0.29 17.90 -6.75
N LEU A 66 -1.63 17.86 -6.66
CA LEU A 66 -2.48 18.08 -7.84
C LEU A 66 -2.27 19.46 -8.46
N THR A 67 -2.08 20.48 -7.63
CA THR A 67 -1.81 21.84 -8.08
C THR A 67 -0.47 21.92 -8.79
N ASP A 68 0.56 21.30 -8.25
CA ASP A 68 1.90 21.24 -8.85
C ASP A 68 1.95 20.41 -10.14
N LEU A 69 1.01 19.48 -10.34
CA LEU A 69 0.85 18.76 -11.59
C LEU A 69 0.05 19.52 -12.66
N GLY A 70 -0.40 20.75 -12.38
CA GLY A 70 -1.16 21.58 -13.31
C GLY A 70 -2.69 21.55 -13.10
N GLY A 71 -3.15 20.94 -12.01
CA GLY A 71 -4.57 20.83 -11.66
C GLY A 71 -5.24 19.56 -12.19
N ARG A 72 -6.47 19.31 -11.74
CA ARG A 72 -7.16 18.02 -11.97
C ARG A 72 -7.44 17.70 -13.44
N GLU A 73 -7.58 18.71 -14.28
CA GLU A 73 -7.84 18.58 -15.71
C GLU A 73 -6.60 18.15 -16.51
N ALA A 74 -5.40 18.49 -16.01
CA ALA A 74 -4.13 18.15 -16.65
C ALA A 74 -3.59 16.76 -16.24
N VAL A 75 -4.18 16.15 -15.20
CA VAL A 75 -3.68 14.91 -14.60
C VAL A 75 -4.45 13.70 -15.14
N THR A 76 -3.72 12.70 -15.61
CA THR A 76 -4.34 11.47 -16.12
C THR A 76 -4.89 10.60 -14.98
N ALA A 77 -5.84 9.72 -15.29
CA ALA A 77 -6.35 8.75 -14.31
C ALA A 77 -5.25 7.84 -13.71
N GLN A 78 -4.21 7.55 -14.49
CA GLN A 78 -3.05 6.77 -14.02
C GLN A 78 -2.24 7.54 -12.98
N GLN A 79 -1.99 8.83 -13.22
CA GLN A 79 -1.31 9.69 -12.25
C GLN A 79 -2.14 9.88 -10.97
N LEU A 80 -3.46 10.00 -11.09
CA LEU A 80 -4.36 10.03 -9.92
C LEU A 80 -4.24 8.74 -9.09
N ALA A 81 -4.19 7.57 -9.73
CA ALA A 81 -4.04 6.30 -9.04
C ALA A 81 -2.69 6.20 -8.29
N VAL A 82 -1.61 6.67 -8.90
CA VAL A 82 -0.28 6.73 -8.25
C VAL A 82 -0.29 7.72 -7.08
N LEU A 83 -0.92 8.89 -7.24
CA LEU A 83 -1.07 9.87 -6.17
C LEU A 83 -1.84 9.30 -4.98
N ASP A 84 -2.97 8.63 -5.21
CA ASP A 84 -3.76 8.04 -4.13
C ASP A 84 -2.99 6.93 -3.37
N VAL A 85 -2.07 6.23 -4.03
CA VAL A 85 -1.15 5.29 -3.37
C VAL A 85 -0.06 6.04 -2.58
N ALA A 86 0.50 7.12 -3.14
CA ALA A 86 1.49 7.96 -2.47
C ALA A 86 0.92 8.58 -1.17
N VAL A 87 -0.31 9.10 -1.21
CA VAL A 87 -1.04 9.66 -0.07
C VAL A 87 -1.22 8.66 1.07
N ARG A 88 -1.64 7.43 0.74
CA ARG A 88 -1.76 6.37 1.75
C ARG A 88 -0.40 5.95 2.30
N THR A 89 0.63 5.87 1.45
CA THR A 89 2.00 5.55 1.87
C THR A 89 2.56 6.61 2.82
N LYS A 90 2.36 7.90 2.52
CA LYS A 90 2.77 9.01 3.36
C LYS A 90 2.10 8.97 4.72
N LEU A 91 0.79 8.69 4.78
CA LEU A 91 0.07 8.54 6.05
C LEU A 91 0.62 7.39 6.89
N MET A 92 0.91 6.24 6.28
CA MET A 92 1.53 5.11 6.98
C MET A 92 2.91 5.48 7.51
N LEU A 93 3.70 6.20 6.71
CA LEU A 93 5.04 6.66 7.10
C LEU A 93 4.98 7.62 8.29
N ASP A 94 4.10 8.63 8.26
CA ASP A 94 3.94 9.59 9.36
C ASP A 94 3.56 8.90 10.68
N SER A 95 2.67 7.89 10.62
CA SER A 95 2.27 7.11 11.80
C SER A 95 3.42 6.27 12.34
N ILE A 96 4.23 5.66 11.47
CA ILE A 96 5.39 4.87 11.88
C ILE A 96 6.47 5.77 12.45
N ASP A 97 6.73 6.92 11.82
CA ASP A 97 7.70 7.90 12.30
C ASP A 97 7.33 8.45 13.67
N SER A 98 6.05 8.77 13.88
CA SER A 98 5.54 9.18 15.20
C SER A 98 5.83 8.12 16.26
N TRP A 99 5.51 6.85 15.96
CA TRP A 99 5.78 5.75 16.87
C TRP A 99 7.28 5.52 17.13
N ILE A 100 8.11 5.60 16.08
CA ILE A 100 9.58 5.45 16.18
C ILE A 100 10.16 6.53 17.11
N LEU A 101 9.68 7.78 16.98
CA LEU A 101 10.14 8.90 17.80
C LEU A 101 9.73 8.78 19.27
N GLU A 102 8.64 8.08 19.57
CA GLU A 102 8.23 7.77 20.94
C GLU A 102 9.06 6.65 21.60
N GLN A 103 9.83 5.88 20.80
CA GLN A 103 10.56 4.74 21.36
C GLN A 103 11.78 5.19 22.18
N PRO A 104 11.96 4.65 23.39
CA PRO A 104 13.12 4.97 24.22
C PRO A 104 14.44 4.46 23.60
N ARG A 105 14.38 3.40 22.79
CA ARG A 105 15.51 2.76 22.13
C ARG A 105 15.10 2.17 20.79
N LEU A 106 15.90 2.42 19.75
CA LEU A 106 15.69 1.87 18.40
C LEU A 106 16.47 0.58 18.12
N VAL A 107 17.38 0.23 19.03
CA VAL A 107 18.23 -0.96 18.95
C VAL A 107 17.84 -1.92 20.05
N ASN A 108 17.58 -3.18 19.67
CA ASN A 108 17.41 -4.26 20.62
C ASN A 108 18.78 -4.66 21.19
N LEU A 109 19.00 -4.36 22.47
CA LEU A 109 20.28 -4.61 23.15
C LEU A 109 20.59 -6.10 23.33
N ARG A 110 19.58 -6.97 23.44
CA ARG A 110 19.78 -8.41 23.63
C ARG A 110 20.37 -9.04 22.37
N ASN A 111 19.80 -8.69 21.22
CA ASN A 111 20.18 -9.26 19.93
C ASN A 111 21.17 -8.38 19.16
N ARG A 112 21.53 -7.21 19.70
CA ARG A 112 22.39 -6.19 19.08
C ARG A 112 21.95 -5.83 17.65
N SER A 113 20.64 -5.72 17.44
CA SER A 113 20.04 -5.49 16.13
C SER A 113 19.06 -4.30 16.15
N LEU A 114 18.93 -3.62 15.02
CA LEU A 114 17.93 -2.57 14.83
C LEU A 114 16.52 -3.17 14.88
N LEU A 115 15.55 -2.44 15.44
CA LEU A 115 14.15 -2.84 15.38
C LEU A 115 13.71 -3.01 13.91
N PRO A 116 13.03 -4.13 13.54
CA PRO A 116 12.59 -4.38 12.18
C PRO A 116 11.76 -3.24 11.59
N VAL A 117 10.93 -2.59 12.41
CA VAL A 117 10.08 -1.45 12.03
C VAL A 117 10.90 -0.30 11.43
N VAL A 118 12.11 -0.05 11.92
CA VAL A 118 12.98 1.01 11.37
C VAL A 118 13.46 0.64 9.96
N ARG A 119 13.66 -0.65 9.67
CA ARG A 119 14.01 -1.12 8.32
C ARG A 119 12.81 -1.03 7.37
N GLU A 120 11.64 -1.44 7.84
CA GLU A 120 10.38 -1.35 7.07
C GLU A 120 10.03 0.11 6.75
N ARG A 121 10.27 1.02 7.70
CA ARG A 121 10.14 2.48 7.50
C ARG A 121 10.96 2.95 6.30
N THR A 122 12.22 2.54 6.19
CA THR A 122 13.06 2.90 5.03
C THR A 122 12.45 2.39 3.73
N SER A 123 11.95 1.16 3.70
CA SER A 123 11.30 0.60 2.51
C SER A 123 10.05 1.39 2.08
N LEU A 124 9.25 1.88 3.03
CA LEU A 124 8.10 2.74 2.75
C LEU A 124 8.51 4.12 2.24
N ALA A 125 9.56 4.71 2.81
CA ALA A 125 10.12 5.98 2.34
C ALA A 125 10.64 5.85 0.90
N ASP A 126 11.36 4.77 0.59
CA ASP A 126 11.86 4.50 -0.77
C ASP A 126 10.71 4.26 -1.76
N ALA A 127 9.62 3.60 -1.34
CA ALA A 127 8.42 3.45 -2.15
C ALA A 127 7.77 4.80 -2.44
N LEU A 128 7.63 5.66 -1.44
CA LEU A 128 7.09 7.00 -1.60
C LEU A 128 7.93 7.83 -2.58
N CYS A 129 9.25 7.84 -2.44
CA CYS A 129 10.17 8.51 -3.37
C CYS A 129 9.98 8.01 -4.81
N ARG A 130 9.78 6.71 -5.02
CA ARG A 130 9.51 6.16 -6.36
C ARG A 130 8.16 6.61 -6.92
N TYR A 131 7.10 6.63 -6.13
CA TYR A 131 5.79 7.12 -6.59
C TYR A 131 5.83 8.60 -6.96
N LEU A 132 6.48 9.43 -6.15
CA LEU A 132 6.67 10.85 -6.45
C LEU A 132 7.57 11.05 -7.69
N GLY A 133 8.61 10.24 -7.85
CA GLY A 133 9.45 10.23 -9.04
C GLY A 133 8.67 9.89 -10.32
N GLN A 134 7.69 8.98 -10.25
CA GLN A 134 6.82 8.63 -11.38
C GLN A 134 5.82 9.75 -11.75
N LEU A 135 5.36 10.53 -10.78
CA LEU A 135 4.48 11.68 -11.03
C LEU A 135 5.24 12.85 -11.67
N GLY A 136 6.55 12.93 -11.40
CA GLY A 136 7.44 13.96 -11.88
C GLY A 136 7.78 14.93 -10.76
N LEU A 137 9.08 15.15 -10.53
CA LEU A 137 9.61 16.07 -9.51
C LEU A 137 9.54 17.55 -9.92
N GLN A 138 9.11 17.84 -11.15
CA GLN A 138 9.07 19.19 -11.69
C GLN A 138 7.64 19.72 -11.65
N ARG A 139 7.48 20.89 -11.04
CA ARG A 139 6.23 21.65 -11.04
C ARG A 139 5.84 21.99 -12.48
N LYS A 140 4.63 21.61 -12.88
CA LYS A 140 4.04 21.98 -14.18
C LYS A 140 3.16 23.20 -13.99
N ALA A 141 3.38 24.23 -14.80
CA ALA A 141 2.47 25.36 -14.84
C ALA A 141 1.09 24.89 -15.30
N LYS A 142 0.03 25.44 -14.71
CA LYS A 142 -1.33 25.23 -15.17
C LYS A 142 -1.45 25.75 -16.60
N ASP A 143 -2.16 25.02 -17.46
CA ASP A 143 -2.49 25.50 -18.80
C ASP A 143 -3.53 26.61 -18.64
N VAL A 144 -3.11 27.87 -18.83
CA VAL A 144 -3.95 29.05 -18.70
C VAL A 144 -4.15 29.64 -20.10
N PRO A 145 -5.39 29.98 -20.50
CA PRO A 145 -5.64 30.61 -21.79
C PRO A 145 -4.82 31.89 -21.93
N SER A 146 -4.42 32.20 -23.16
CA SER A 146 -3.66 33.41 -23.46
C SER A 146 -4.46 34.66 -23.07
N LEU A 147 -3.76 35.75 -22.77
CA LEU A 147 -4.39 37.03 -22.40
C LEU A 147 -5.43 37.46 -23.45
N ASP A 148 -5.12 37.27 -24.73
CA ASP A 148 -6.01 37.61 -25.84
C ASP A 148 -7.31 36.77 -25.83
N ALA A 149 -7.20 35.47 -25.55
CA ALA A 149 -8.36 34.59 -25.45
C ALA A 149 -9.23 34.94 -24.23
N PHE A 150 -8.61 35.32 -23.12
CA PHE A 150 -9.31 35.75 -21.91
C PHE A 150 -10.04 37.10 -22.09
N LEU A 151 -9.41 38.06 -22.77
CA LEU A 151 -10.04 39.35 -23.07
C LEU A 151 -11.23 39.19 -24.02
N ALA A 152 -11.09 38.36 -25.07
CA ALA A 152 -12.18 38.06 -25.99
C ALA A 152 -13.40 37.43 -25.30
N GLU A 153 -13.18 36.53 -24.33
CA GLU A 153 -14.26 35.92 -23.55
C GLU A 153 -14.96 36.95 -22.64
N LYS A 154 -14.20 37.88 -22.04
CA LYS A 154 -14.75 38.93 -21.17
C LYS A 154 -15.49 40.03 -21.91
N ASP A 155 -15.08 40.33 -23.13
CA ASP A 155 -15.78 41.30 -23.98
C ASP A 155 -17.10 40.70 -24.50
N ALA A 156 -17.13 39.40 -24.80
CA ALA A 156 -18.36 38.68 -25.19
C ALA A 156 -19.39 38.53 -24.05
N GLU A 157 -18.96 38.55 -22.78
CA GLU A 157 -19.86 38.52 -21.61
C GLU A 157 -20.50 39.88 -21.29
N LYS A 158 -20.00 40.98 -21.87
CA LYS A 158 -20.45 42.35 -21.59
C LYS A 158 -21.45 42.91 -22.59
N GLU A 159 -21.61 42.28 -23.75
CA GLU A 159 -22.71 42.55 -24.70
C GLU A 159 -24.00 41.82 -24.31
#